data_AF-K1SF05-F1
#
_entry.id   AF-K1SF05-F1
#
_cell.length_a   1.000
_cell.length_b   1.000
_cell.length_c   1.000
_cell.angle_alpha   90.00
_cell.angle_beta   90.00
_cell.angle_gamma   90.00
#
_symmetry.space_group_name_H-M   'P 1'
#
loop_
_entity.id
_entity.type
_entity.pdbx_description
1 polymer ?
#
loop_
_entity_poly.entity_id
_entity_poly.type
_entity_poly.pdbx_seq_one_letter_code
_entity_poly.pdbx_strand_id
1 'polypeptide(L)'
;EAALKYEKIFGKGNYFLEMQDHGIPEQATVNQQLMRMSEELEIDLVCTNDVHYTFADDVEAHDILLCIQTGKKKADEDRMRYEGGQFYLKSPEEMYQLFKYAPQAMENTQKIADRCNVTFEFGVTKIPNFPVPEGYTSWTYLKELCETGLHNRYPVFKGEVDQNCHLTKEELEERLNYELNTIKNMGYIEYFLIVWDFIHYAKSNGIAVGPGRGSAAGSIVSYCLEITDIEPMRYNLLFERFLNPERVSMPDIDVDFCIERRQEVIDYVGRKYGKDHVAQIVTFGTLKARGVIRDVGRVLDMPYAQVDNIAKMIPQELNITLDGA
;
A
#
# COMPACT_ATOMS: atom_id res chain seq x y z
N GLU A 1 25.56 -26.07 19.09
CA GLU A 1 25.78 -26.16 17.62
C GLU A 1 24.96 -25.13 16.84
N ALA A 2 23.62 -25.10 16.97
CA ALA A 2 22.77 -24.15 16.25
C ALA A 2 23.15 -22.67 16.50
N ALA A 3 23.37 -22.26 17.75
CA ALA A 3 23.80 -20.90 18.10
C ALA A 3 25.10 -20.49 17.38
N LEU A 4 26.12 -21.36 17.38
CA LEU A 4 27.39 -21.12 16.67
C LEU A 4 27.20 -21.02 15.15
N LYS A 5 26.28 -21.81 14.58
CA LYS A 5 25.94 -21.70 13.15
C LYS A 5 25.32 -20.33 12.85
N TYR A 6 24.39 -19.85 13.67
CA TYR A 6 23.77 -18.54 13.47
C TYR A 6 24.74 -17.38 13.68
N GLU A 7 25.58 -17.44 14.71
CA GLU A 7 26.64 -16.45 14.90
C GLU A 7 27.59 -16.39 13.68
N LYS A 8 27.93 -17.55 13.09
CA LYS A 8 28.73 -17.58 11.85
C LYS A 8 28.01 -16.93 10.65
N ILE A 9 26.68 -17.05 10.57
CA ILE A 9 25.88 -16.49 9.48
C ILE A 9 25.71 -14.97 9.65
N PHE A 10 25.33 -14.52 10.84
CA PHE A 10 25.02 -13.11 11.11
C PHE A 10 26.26 -12.28 11.48
N GLY A 11 27.34 -12.94 11.91
CA GLY A 11 28.56 -12.31 12.41
C GLY A 11 28.54 -12.11 13.93
N LYS A 12 29.72 -12.11 14.55
CA LYS A 12 29.89 -11.88 15.99
C LYS A 12 29.31 -10.50 16.37
N GLY A 13 28.50 -10.46 17.43
CA GLY A 13 27.80 -9.25 17.90
C GLY A 13 26.52 -8.87 17.13
N ASN A 14 26.09 -9.70 16.17
CA ASN A 14 24.84 -9.51 15.42
C ASN A 14 23.81 -10.65 15.66
N TYR A 15 24.16 -11.63 16.47
CA TYR A 15 23.27 -12.70 16.91
C TYR A 15 23.18 -12.66 18.43
N PHE A 16 21.95 -12.74 18.96
CA PHE A 16 21.66 -12.65 20.38
C PHE A 16 20.81 -13.85 20.81
N LEU A 17 20.99 -14.26 22.07
CA LEU A 17 20.15 -15.27 22.70
C LEU A 17 18.94 -14.57 23.34
N GLU A 18 17.76 -14.78 22.76
CA GLU A 18 16.52 -14.14 23.21
C GLU A 18 15.95 -14.83 24.45
N MET A 19 15.66 -14.04 25.48
CA MET A 19 15.04 -14.46 26.73
C MET A 19 13.66 -13.81 26.88
N GLN A 20 12.70 -14.60 27.34
CA GLN A 20 11.32 -14.17 27.59
C GLN A 20 10.84 -14.78 28.89
N ASP A 21 9.98 -14.07 29.63
CA ASP A 21 9.42 -14.55 30.90
C ASP A 21 7.96 -14.14 31.06
N HIS A 22 7.09 -15.11 30.83
CA HIS A 22 5.63 -15.00 30.95
C HIS A 22 5.10 -15.79 32.16
N GLY A 23 5.99 -16.28 33.03
CA GLY A 23 5.63 -17.18 34.14
C GLY A 23 5.42 -18.64 33.73
N ILE A 24 5.81 -19.02 32.50
CA ILE A 24 5.72 -20.39 31.99
C ILE A 24 6.91 -21.21 32.52
N PRO A 25 6.71 -22.37 33.19
CA PRO A 25 7.79 -23.16 33.79
C PRO A 25 8.90 -23.56 32.82
N GLU A 26 8.54 -23.85 31.58
CA GLU A 26 9.46 -24.21 30.50
C GLU A 26 10.37 -23.02 30.15
N GLN A 27 9.85 -21.79 30.16
CA GLN A 27 10.66 -20.59 29.92
C GLN A 27 11.71 -20.39 31.01
N ALA A 28 11.37 -20.64 32.29
CA ALA A 28 12.35 -20.57 33.37
C ALA A 28 13.50 -21.59 33.16
N THR A 29 13.18 -22.79 32.69
CA THR A 29 14.18 -23.83 32.37
C THR A 29 15.07 -23.41 31.19
N VAL A 30 14.46 -22.87 30.13
CA VAL A 30 15.17 -22.40 28.94
C VAL A 30 16.07 -21.21 29.27
N ASN A 31 15.58 -20.22 30.01
CA ASN A 31 16.34 -19.02 30.39
C ASN A 31 17.62 -19.37 31.19
N GLN A 32 17.56 -20.38 32.06
CA GLN A 32 18.76 -20.89 32.74
C GLN A 32 19.79 -21.47 31.78
N GLN A 33 19.35 -22.23 30.77
CA GLN A 33 20.26 -22.76 29.75
C GLN A 33 20.80 -21.66 28.83
N LEU A 34 19.99 -20.65 28.49
CA LEU A 34 20.43 -19.52 27.68
C LEU A 34 21.52 -18.71 28.38
N MET A 35 21.41 -18.47 29.69
CA MET A 35 22.47 -17.81 30.46
C MET A 35 23.77 -18.61 30.42
N ARG A 36 23.69 -19.93 30.64
CA ARG A 36 24.87 -20.80 30.55
C ARG A 36 25.49 -20.80 29.15
N MET A 37 24.67 -20.88 28.11
CA MET A 37 25.12 -20.81 26.71
C MET A 37 25.76 -19.47 26.37
N SER A 38 25.23 -18.37 26.91
CA SER A 38 25.80 -17.03 26.75
C SER A 38 27.22 -16.97 27.29
N GLU A 39 27.46 -17.50 28.49
CA GLU A 39 28.79 -17.57 29.10
C GLU A 39 29.75 -18.50 28.34
N GLU A 40 29.29 -19.69 27.95
CA GLU A 40 30.13 -20.69 27.27
C GLU A 40 30.51 -20.28 25.84
N LEU A 41 29.63 -19.58 25.13
CA LEU A 41 29.79 -19.24 23.71
C LEU A 41 30.16 -17.78 23.47
N GLU A 42 30.19 -16.95 24.52
CA GLU A 42 30.37 -15.48 24.42
C GLU A 42 29.33 -14.80 23.51
N ILE A 43 28.09 -15.29 23.53
CA ILE A 43 26.97 -14.72 22.76
C ILE A 43 26.09 -13.91 23.72
N ASP A 44 25.88 -12.64 23.41
CA ASP A 44 25.09 -11.73 24.23
C ASP A 44 23.61 -12.14 24.33
N LEU A 45 23.01 -11.91 25.50
CA LEU A 45 21.58 -12.10 25.75
C LEU A 45 20.78 -10.85 25.40
N VAL A 46 19.51 -11.01 25.07
CA VAL A 46 18.54 -9.91 24.93
C VAL A 46 17.19 -10.35 25.47
N CYS A 47 16.48 -9.47 26.18
CA CYS A 47 15.13 -9.75 26.66
C CYS A 47 14.05 -9.15 25.76
N THR A 48 12.95 -9.86 25.58
CA THR A 48 11.74 -9.39 24.91
C THR A 48 10.50 -9.89 25.66
N ASN A 49 9.31 -9.47 25.23
CA ASN A 49 8.04 -9.90 25.85
C ASN A 49 7.01 -10.42 24.83
N ASP A 50 7.45 -10.71 23.59
CA ASP A 50 6.59 -11.22 22.50
C ASP A 50 5.19 -10.58 22.47
N VAL A 51 5.15 -9.26 22.36
CA VAL A 51 3.92 -8.47 22.60
C VAL A 51 2.89 -8.70 21.50
N HIS A 52 1.67 -9.09 21.87
CA HIS A 52 0.54 -9.32 20.96
C HIS A 52 -0.63 -8.36 21.19
N TYR A 53 -0.67 -7.66 22.32
CA TYR A 53 -1.71 -6.67 22.65
C TYR A 53 -1.15 -5.54 23.51
N THR A 54 -1.88 -4.44 23.65
CA THR A 54 -1.33 -3.21 24.25
C THR A 54 -1.36 -3.29 25.77
N PHE A 55 -2.53 -3.58 26.35
CA PHE A 55 -2.75 -3.54 27.80
C PHE A 55 -3.03 -4.94 28.36
N ALA A 56 -2.70 -5.17 29.63
CA ALA A 56 -2.96 -6.46 30.28
C ALA A 56 -4.43 -6.92 30.18
N ASP A 57 -5.37 -5.96 30.25
CA ASP A 57 -6.81 -6.22 30.19
C ASP A 57 -7.31 -6.61 28.77
N ASP A 58 -6.48 -6.42 27.73
CA ASP A 58 -6.83 -6.78 26.35
C ASP A 58 -6.73 -8.30 26.09
N VAL A 59 -6.30 -9.08 27.07
CA VAL A 59 -6.11 -10.54 26.97
C VAL A 59 -7.36 -11.27 26.44
N GLU A 60 -8.54 -10.84 26.88
CA GLU A 60 -9.82 -11.42 26.47
C GLU A 60 -10.17 -11.08 25.03
N ALA A 61 -9.89 -9.84 24.60
CA ALA A 61 -10.11 -9.41 23.23
C ALA A 61 -9.16 -10.13 22.26
N HIS A 62 -7.90 -10.29 22.64
CA HIS A 62 -6.91 -11.05 21.89
C HIS A 62 -7.30 -12.54 21.78
N ASP A 63 -7.77 -13.16 22.86
CA ASP A 63 -8.23 -14.56 22.84
C ASP A 63 -9.42 -14.77 21.88
N ILE A 64 -10.37 -13.82 21.89
CA ILE A 64 -11.49 -13.82 20.95
C ILE A 64 -10.99 -13.66 19.51
N LEU A 65 -10.03 -12.76 19.26
CA LEU A 65 -9.45 -12.56 17.92
C LEU A 65 -8.82 -13.84 17.37
N LEU A 66 -8.07 -14.59 18.19
CA LEU A 66 -7.51 -15.89 17.82
C LEU A 66 -8.60 -16.91 17.48
N CYS A 67 -9.69 -16.94 18.26
CA CYS A 67 -10.84 -17.81 17.98
C CYS A 67 -11.55 -17.42 16.67
N ILE A 68 -11.64 -16.13 16.36
CA ILE A 68 -12.18 -15.65 15.08
C ILE A 68 -11.32 -16.20 13.93
N GLN A 69 -10.00 -16.03 14.01
CA GLN A 69 -9.06 -16.43 12.96
C GLN A 69 -9.01 -17.96 12.76
N THR A 70 -9.04 -18.72 13.85
CA THR A 70 -8.95 -20.20 13.81
C THR A 70 -10.31 -20.88 13.59
N GLY A 71 -11.41 -20.11 13.57
CA GLY A 71 -12.76 -20.64 13.41
C GLY A 71 -13.26 -21.44 14.62
N LYS A 72 -12.59 -21.35 15.77
CA LYS A 72 -12.94 -22.03 17.02
C LYS A 72 -13.89 -21.20 17.89
N LYS A 73 -14.54 -21.84 18.85
CA LYS A 73 -15.30 -21.17 19.91
C LYS A 73 -14.42 -20.99 21.14
N LYS A 74 -14.76 -20.02 21.98
CA LYS A 74 -14.04 -19.77 23.25
C LYS A 74 -14.08 -20.98 24.18
N ALA A 75 -15.18 -21.73 24.14
CA ALA A 75 -15.40 -22.93 24.96
C ALA A 75 -14.70 -24.20 24.43
N ASP A 76 -14.13 -24.17 23.22
CA ASP A 76 -13.43 -25.34 22.67
C ASP A 76 -12.14 -25.62 23.47
N GLU A 77 -11.92 -26.86 23.90
CA GLU A 77 -10.71 -27.25 24.65
C GLU A 77 -9.47 -27.31 23.74
N ASP A 78 -9.64 -27.82 22.52
CA ASP A 78 -8.61 -27.91 21.48
C ASP A 78 -8.62 -26.66 20.59
N ARG A 79 -8.09 -25.56 21.14
CA ARG A 79 -7.94 -24.28 20.45
C ARG A 79 -6.60 -23.63 20.74
N MET A 80 -6.16 -22.78 19.81
CA MET A 80 -4.99 -21.92 20.04
C MET A 80 -5.32 -20.93 21.15
N ARG A 81 -4.46 -20.87 22.16
CA ARG A 81 -4.55 -19.97 23.31
C ARG A 81 -3.16 -19.59 23.78
N TYR A 82 -3.02 -18.37 24.26
CA TYR A 82 -1.79 -17.89 24.89
C TYR A 82 -1.96 -18.00 26.40
N GLU A 83 -1.11 -18.80 27.04
CA GLU A 83 -1.23 -19.06 28.48
C GLU A 83 -0.54 -17.95 29.31
N GLY A 84 -1.10 -17.59 30.45
CA GLY A 84 -0.49 -16.65 31.39
C GLY A 84 -0.84 -15.17 31.19
N GLY A 85 -1.38 -14.76 30.03
CA GLY A 85 -1.89 -13.39 29.84
C GLY A 85 -0.84 -12.28 29.91
N GLN A 86 0.44 -12.61 29.77
CA GLN A 86 1.57 -11.70 29.96
C GLN A 86 2.10 -11.06 28.66
N PHE A 87 1.41 -11.24 27.52
CA PHE A 87 1.86 -10.80 26.18
C PHE A 87 1.44 -9.36 25.84
N TYR A 88 1.31 -8.50 26.86
CA TYR A 88 1.05 -7.08 26.69
C TYR A 88 2.34 -6.26 26.63
N LEU A 89 2.23 -4.98 26.28
CA LEU A 89 3.36 -4.06 26.32
C LEU A 89 3.68 -3.67 27.78
N LYS A 90 4.56 -4.46 28.42
CA LYS A 90 5.05 -4.22 29.79
C LYS A 90 5.85 -2.93 29.89
N SER A 91 5.78 -2.27 31.04
CA SER A 91 6.61 -1.11 31.35
C SER A 91 8.09 -1.51 31.54
N PRO A 92 9.03 -0.56 31.39
CA PRO A 92 10.44 -0.81 31.70
C PRO A 92 10.66 -1.35 33.11
N GLU A 93 9.90 -0.87 34.09
CA GLU A 93 9.96 -1.32 35.48
C GLU A 93 9.50 -2.77 35.60
N GLU A 94 8.37 -3.15 35.00
CA GLU A 94 7.87 -4.53 34.99
C GLU A 94 8.91 -5.48 34.36
N MET A 95 9.46 -5.10 33.20
CA MET A 95 10.51 -5.87 32.53
C MET A 95 11.78 -5.99 33.38
N TYR A 96 12.21 -4.90 34.01
CA TYR A 96 13.36 -4.93 34.92
C TYR A 96 13.10 -5.84 36.13
N GLN A 97 11.88 -5.83 36.69
CA GLN A 97 11.53 -6.71 37.80
C GLN A 97 11.58 -8.19 37.40
N LEU A 98 11.15 -8.53 36.18
CA LEU A 98 11.21 -9.90 35.64
C LEU A 98 12.64 -10.36 35.40
N PHE A 99 13.49 -9.49 34.82
CA PHE A 99 14.86 -9.83 34.41
C PHE A 99 15.96 -9.30 35.35
N LYS A 100 15.67 -9.12 36.64
CA LYS A 100 16.66 -8.65 37.64
C LYS A 100 17.96 -9.45 37.67
N TYR A 101 17.88 -10.72 37.32
CA TYR A 101 19.03 -11.65 37.29
C TYR A 101 19.87 -11.52 36.01
N ALA A 102 19.40 -10.81 34.98
CA ALA A 102 20.07 -10.61 33.70
C ALA A 102 20.01 -9.13 33.24
N PRO A 103 20.54 -8.17 34.03
CA PRO A 103 20.46 -6.75 33.68
C PRO A 103 21.14 -6.40 32.35
N GLN A 104 22.18 -7.15 31.96
CA GLN A 104 22.85 -6.98 30.67
C GLN A 104 21.93 -7.25 29.48
N ALA A 105 20.99 -8.19 29.61
CA ALA A 105 20.02 -8.50 28.55
C ALA A 105 19.05 -7.32 28.31
N MET A 106 18.68 -6.60 29.38
CA MET A 106 17.91 -5.36 29.31
C MET A 106 18.72 -4.23 28.66
N GLU A 107 19.99 -4.05 29.04
CA GLU A 107 20.83 -3.02 28.41
C GLU A 107 21.04 -3.28 26.91
N ASN A 108 21.11 -4.55 26.52
CA ASN A 108 21.30 -4.93 25.12
C ASN A 108 20.09 -4.58 24.24
N THR A 109 18.86 -4.48 24.78
CA THR A 109 17.71 -4.02 23.99
C THR A 109 17.93 -2.59 23.49
N GLN A 110 18.43 -1.69 24.36
CA GLN A 110 18.72 -0.31 23.99
C GLN A 110 19.91 -0.24 23.02
N LYS A 111 20.98 -1.01 23.27
CA LYS A 111 22.14 -1.06 22.34
C LYS A 111 21.72 -1.53 20.95
N ILE A 112 20.82 -2.50 20.84
CA ILE A 112 20.29 -2.97 19.56
C ILE A 112 19.45 -1.86 18.91
N ALA A 113 18.53 -1.24 19.67
CA ALA A 113 17.71 -0.15 19.17
C ALA A 113 18.55 1.01 18.61
N ASP A 114 19.61 1.42 19.30
CA ASP A 114 20.52 2.49 18.88
C ASP A 114 21.27 2.15 17.58
N ARG A 115 21.50 0.86 17.29
CA ARG A 115 22.15 0.39 16.07
C ARG A 115 21.19 0.33 14.88
N CYS A 116 19.90 0.18 15.12
CA CYS A 116 18.86 0.02 14.10
C CYS A 116 18.44 1.36 13.48
N ASN A 117 19.17 1.80 12.45
CA ASN A 117 18.88 3.04 11.72
C ASN A 117 18.43 2.71 10.29
N VAL A 118 17.11 2.65 10.06
CA VAL A 118 16.51 2.38 8.74
C VAL A 118 15.75 3.61 8.27
N THR A 119 16.10 4.11 7.08
CA THR A 119 15.45 5.27 6.48
C THR A 119 14.54 4.84 5.33
N PHE A 120 13.28 5.27 5.39
CA PHE A 120 12.36 5.20 4.27
C PHE A 120 12.28 6.56 3.58
N GLU A 121 12.47 6.57 2.27
CA GLU A 121 12.30 7.76 1.44
C GLU A 121 10.83 7.83 0.97
N PHE A 122 10.10 8.82 1.46
CA PHE A 122 8.70 9.07 1.08
C PHE A 122 8.61 10.29 0.17
N GLY A 123 7.62 10.29 -0.73
CA GLY A 123 7.34 11.43 -1.60
C GLY A 123 8.26 11.57 -2.82
N VAL A 124 9.29 10.73 -2.95
CA VAL A 124 10.12 10.65 -4.15
C VAL A 124 9.49 9.70 -5.14
N THR A 125 9.01 10.25 -6.26
CA THR A 125 8.41 9.47 -7.33
C THR A 125 9.49 8.77 -8.16
N LYS A 126 9.34 7.47 -8.35
CA LYS A 126 10.23 6.66 -9.21
C LYS A 126 9.47 6.25 -10.45
N ILE A 127 9.63 7.03 -11.52
CA ILE A 127 8.94 6.78 -12.80
C ILE A 127 9.84 5.86 -13.66
N PRO A 128 9.31 4.75 -14.20
CA PRO A 128 10.06 3.93 -15.14
C PRO A 128 10.43 4.71 -16.41
N ASN A 129 11.54 4.32 -17.05
CA ASN A 129 11.87 4.85 -18.36
C ASN A 129 10.98 4.19 -19.43
N PHE A 130 10.50 4.98 -20.38
CA PHE A 130 9.72 4.55 -21.52
C PHE A 130 10.62 4.39 -22.75
N PRO A 131 10.63 3.20 -23.38
CA PRO A 131 11.40 3.00 -24.59
C PRO A 131 10.76 3.75 -25.76
N VAL A 132 11.46 4.74 -26.31
CA VAL A 132 11.04 5.48 -27.51
C VAL A 132 11.70 4.95 -28.79
N PRO A 133 11.09 5.14 -29.97
CA PRO A 133 11.69 4.76 -31.25
C PRO A 133 13.03 5.49 -31.51
N GLU A 134 13.87 4.90 -32.35
CA GLU A 134 15.16 5.48 -32.73
C GLU A 134 14.98 6.88 -33.35
N GLY A 135 15.84 7.83 -32.96
CA GLY A 135 15.75 9.23 -33.38
C GLY A 135 14.84 10.11 -32.50
N TYR A 136 14.08 9.52 -31.57
CA TYR A 136 13.27 10.28 -30.61
C TYR A 136 13.90 10.35 -29.22
N THR A 137 13.53 11.40 -28.49
CA THR A 137 13.62 11.49 -27.04
C THR A 137 12.21 11.33 -26.46
N SER A 138 12.06 11.00 -25.17
CA SER A 138 10.74 10.95 -24.51
C SER A 138 9.95 12.25 -24.73
N TRP A 139 10.62 13.40 -24.68
CA TRP A 139 10.01 14.70 -24.96
C TRP A 139 9.53 14.84 -26.40
N THR A 140 10.40 14.59 -27.38
CA THR A 140 10.04 14.78 -28.79
C THR A 140 8.99 13.77 -29.24
N TYR A 141 9.01 12.56 -28.67
CA TYR A 141 8.00 11.55 -28.93
C TYR A 141 6.63 11.93 -28.35
N LEU A 142 6.58 12.36 -27.09
CA LEU A 142 5.34 12.86 -26.48
C LEU A 142 4.76 14.03 -27.28
N LYS A 143 5.61 14.96 -27.71
CA LYS A 143 5.19 16.11 -28.51
C LYS A 143 4.57 15.69 -29.85
N GLU A 144 5.24 14.81 -30.60
CA GLU A 144 4.75 14.27 -31.89
C GLU A 144 3.39 13.58 -31.74
N LEU A 145 3.23 12.75 -30.70
CA LEU A 145 1.97 12.06 -30.41
C LEU A 145 0.84 13.06 -30.12
N CYS A 146 1.12 14.09 -29.32
CA CYS A 146 0.14 15.11 -29.00
C CYS A 146 -0.24 15.98 -30.21
N GLU A 147 0.71 16.36 -31.05
CA GLU A 147 0.44 17.11 -32.29
C GLU A 147 -0.43 16.27 -33.23
N THR A 148 -0.06 15.01 -33.45
CA THR A 148 -0.86 14.06 -34.24
C THR A 148 -2.28 13.89 -33.67
N GLY A 149 -2.39 13.75 -32.35
CA GLY A 149 -3.66 13.66 -31.63
C GLY A 149 -4.52 14.91 -31.80
N LEU A 150 -3.92 16.10 -31.73
CA LEU A 150 -4.61 17.39 -31.92
C LEU A 150 -5.22 17.47 -33.32
N HIS A 151 -4.44 17.13 -34.36
CA HIS A 151 -4.90 17.08 -35.75
C HIS A 151 -6.02 16.07 -35.98
N ASN A 152 -6.00 14.94 -35.27
CA ASN A 152 -7.00 13.88 -35.41
C ASN A 152 -8.33 14.23 -34.71
N ARG A 153 -8.24 14.80 -33.51
CA ARG A 153 -9.38 15.05 -32.60
C ARG A 153 -10.13 16.36 -32.91
N TYR A 154 -9.46 17.39 -33.42
CA TYR A 154 -10.07 18.69 -33.66
C TYR A 154 -10.38 18.93 -35.16
N PRO A 155 -11.66 19.10 -35.54
CA PRO A 155 -12.07 19.32 -36.93
C PRO A 155 -11.49 20.58 -37.58
N VAL A 156 -11.16 21.61 -36.78
CA VAL A 156 -10.58 22.87 -37.26
C VAL A 156 -9.26 22.66 -38.03
N PHE A 157 -8.48 21.63 -37.67
CA PHE A 157 -7.24 21.28 -38.36
C PHE A 157 -7.47 20.56 -39.70
N LYS A 158 -8.69 20.07 -39.94
CA LYS A 158 -9.15 19.48 -41.21
C LYS A 158 -9.87 20.50 -42.10
N GLY A 159 -9.96 21.76 -41.66
CA GLY A 159 -10.69 22.83 -42.36
C GLY A 159 -12.20 22.78 -42.15
N GLU A 160 -12.67 22.03 -41.15
CA GLU A 160 -14.08 21.92 -40.81
C GLU A 160 -14.44 22.86 -39.65
N VAL A 161 -15.68 23.36 -39.64
CA VAL A 161 -16.17 24.18 -38.53
C VAL A 161 -16.56 23.26 -37.37
N ASP A 162 -15.85 23.37 -36.26
CA ASP A 162 -16.23 22.69 -35.03
C ASP A 162 -17.41 23.44 -34.38
N GLN A 163 -18.56 22.77 -34.27
CA GLN A 163 -19.76 23.32 -33.64
C GLN A 163 -19.68 23.30 -32.11
N ASN A 164 -18.76 22.53 -31.54
CA ASN A 164 -18.65 22.29 -30.10
C ASN A 164 -17.43 22.99 -29.46
N CYS A 165 -16.41 23.31 -30.26
CA CYS A 165 -15.22 24.04 -29.83
C CYS A 165 -15.06 25.32 -30.68
N HIS A 166 -15.17 26.49 -30.05
CA HIS A 166 -15.09 27.79 -30.74
C HIS A 166 -13.68 28.38 -30.79
N LEU A 167 -12.67 27.61 -30.34
CA LEU A 167 -11.28 28.07 -30.32
C LEU A 167 -10.65 28.03 -31.71
N THR A 168 -9.76 28.98 -31.99
CA THR A 168 -8.98 28.97 -33.22
C THR A 168 -7.89 27.91 -33.19
N LYS A 169 -7.31 27.64 -34.36
CA LYS A 169 -6.14 26.76 -34.48
C LYS A 169 -4.99 27.24 -33.59
N GLU A 170 -4.72 28.55 -33.57
CA GLU A 170 -3.63 29.11 -32.77
C GLU A 170 -3.87 28.95 -31.26
N GLU A 171 -5.10 29.16 -30.80
CA GLU A 171 -5.45 29.04 -29.37
C GLU A 171 -5.29 27.59 -28.85
N LEU A 172 -5.64 26.60 -29.68
CA LEU A 172 -5.45 25.18 -29.35
C LEU A 172 -3.97 24.79 -29.32
N GLU A 173 -3.18 25.27 -30.29
CA GLU A 173 -1.73 25.06 -30.30
C GLU A 173 -1.04 25.74 -29.11
N GLU A 174 -1.46 26.95 -28.74
CA GLU A 174 -0.93 27.68 -27.58
C GLU A 174 -1.21 26.92 -26.28
N ARG A 175 -2.45 26.45 -26.09
CA ARG A 175 -2.78 25.62 -24.94
C ARG A 175 -1.95 24.34 -24.89
N LEU A 176 -1.86 23.62 -26.00
CA LEU A 176 -1.12 22.36 -26.04
C LEU A 176 0.35 22.59 -25.66
N ASN A 177 0.97 23.65 -26.19
CA ASN A 177 2.34 24.02 -25.85
C ASN A 177 2.49 24.41 -24.38
N TYR A 178 1.53 25.14 -23.79
CA TYR A 178 1.54 25.46 -22.36
C TYR A 178 1.51 24.20 -21.49
N GLU A 179 0.58 23.27 -21.75
CA GLU A 179 0.46 22.03 -20.98
C GLU A 179 1.70 21.13 -21.15
N LEU A 180 2.17 20.93 -22.38
CA LEU A 180 3.38 20.14 -22.68
C LEU A 180 4.61 20.70 -21.95
N ASN A 181 4.83 22.02 -22.00
CA ASN A 181 5.95 22.64 -21.29
C ASN A 181 5.83 22.49 -19.77
N THR A 182 4.62 22.55 -19.22
CA THR A 182 4.39 22.34 -17.79
C THR A 182 4.73 20.89 -17.39
N ILE A 183 4.25 19.90 -18.16
CA ILE A 183 4.56 18.47 -17.95
C ILE A 183 6.07 18.22 -18.02
N LYS A 184 6.77 18.86 -18.97
CA LYS A 184 8.22 18.78 -19.10
C LYS A 184 8.93 19.35 -17.89
N ASN A 185 8.58 20.55 -17.47
CA ASN A 185 9.23 21.23 -16.34
C ASN A 185 9.01 20.48 -15.02
N MET A 186 7.88 19.80 -14.87
CA MET A 186 7.56 18.99 -13.69
C MET A 186 8.11 17.55 -13.76
N GLY A 187 8.69 17.13 -14.89
CA GLY A 187 9.34 15.82 -15.02
C GLY A 187 8.40 14.64 -15.24
N TYR A 188 7.18 14.85 -15.72
CA TYR A 188 6.16 13.81 -15.89
C TYR A 188 6.03 13.28 -17.32
N ILE A 189 6.99 13.56 -18.22
CA ILE A 189 6.95 13.11 -19.63
C ILE A 189 6.79 11.60 -19.72
N GLU A 190 7.63 10.86 -19.01
CA GLU A 190 7.64 9.39 -18.96
C GLU A 190 6.29 8.84 -18.48
N TYR A 191 5.69 9.48 -17.48
CA TYR A 191 4.40 9.08 -16.92
C TYR A 191 3.29 9.15 -17.96
N PHE A 192 3.20 10.25 -18.72
CA PHE A 192 2.19 10.37 -19.79
C PHE A 192 2.40 9.36 -20.91
N LEU A 193 3.65 9.06 -21.28
CA LEU A 193 3.95 8.04 -22.29
C LEU A 193 3.56 6.63 -21.81
N ILE A 194 3.84 6.29 -20.56
CA ILE A 194 3.45 5.01 -19.97
C ILE A 194 1.92 4.86 -19.98
N VAL A 195 1.20 5.91 -19.55
CA VAL A 195 -0.27 5.90 -19.50
C VAL A 195 -0.89 5.80 -20.90
N TRP A 196 -0.39 6.62 -21.83
CA TRP A 196 -0.79 6.55 -23.24
C TRP A 196 -0.61 5.13 -23.80
N ASP A 197 0.53 4.50 -23.53
CA ASP A 197 0.92 3.24 -24.14
C ASP A 197 0.00 2.07 -23.78
N PHE A 198 -0.32 1.88 -22.50
CA PHE A 198 -1.21 0.78 -22.12
C PHE A 198 -2.67 1.05 -22.52
N ILE A 199 -3.10 2.32 -22.60
CA ILE A 199 -4.42 2.69 -23.12
C ILE A 199 -4.49 2.44 -24.63
N HIS A 200 -3.46 2.85 -25.36
CA HIS A 200 -3.36 2.65 -26.79
C HIS A 200 -3.30 1.15 -27.14
N TYR A 201 -2.56 0.36 -26.36
CA TYR A 201 -2.56 -1.10 -26.47
C TYR A 201 -3.96 -1.67 -26.24
N ALA A 202 -4.66 -1.24 -25.19
CA ALA A 202 -6.01 -1.71 -24.88
C ALA A 202 -6.98 -1.40 -26.03
N LYS A 203 -7.02 -0.14 -26.50
CA LYS A 203 -7.86 0.30 -27.63
C LYS A 203 -7.54 -0.47 -28.91
N SER A 204 -6.27 -0.66 -29.24
CA SER A 204 -5.82 -1.38 -30.45
C SER A 204 -6.14 -2.88 -30.43
N ASN A 205 -6.30 -3.48 -29.25
CA ASN A 205 -6.69 -4.89 -29.06
C ASN A 205 -8.21 -5.05 -28.77
N GLY A 206 -9.00 -4.00 -29.00
CA GLY A 206 -10.46 -4.00 -28.80
C GLY A 206 -10.88 -4.17 -27.34
N ILE A 207 -10.02 -3.82 -26.39
CA ILE A 207 -10.36 -3.79 -24.96
C ILE A 207 -11.01 -2.44 -24.67
N ALA A 208 -12.24 -2.46 -24.17
CA ALA A 208 -12.94 -1.25 -23.79
C ALA A 208 -12.22 -0.55 -22.63
N VAL A 209 -11.94 0.74 -22.83
CA VAL A 209 -11.38 1.66 -21.84
C VAL A 209 -12.44 2.69 -21.51
N GLY A 210 -12.61 3.03 -20.23
CA GLY A 210 -13.53 4.09 -19.82
C GLY A 210 -13.10 5.47 -20.35
N PRO A 211 -13.99 6.47 -20.39
CA PRO A 211 -13.72 7.79 -20.97
C PRO A 211 -12.67 8.64 -20.21
N GLY A 212 -12.04 8.07 -19.17
CA GLY A 212 -11.21 8.75 -18.19
C GLY A 212 -12.04 9.36 -17.05
N ARG A 213 -11.51 9.32 -15.82
CA ARG A 213 -12.14 9.94 -14.64
C ARG A 213 -11.14 10.84 -13.90
N GLY A 214 -11.68 11.66 -13.00
CA GLY A 214 -10.89 12.57 -12.17
C GLY A 214 -10.44 13.83 -12.91
N SER A 215 -9.36 14.44 -12.41
CA SER A 215 -8.87 15.72 -12.95
C SER A 215 -8.16 15.57 -14.30
N ALA A 216 -7.75 14.37 -14.70
CA ALA A 216 -7.10 14.10 -15.99
C ALA A 216 -7.90 14.61 -17.20
N ALA A 217 -9.25 14.65 -17.11
CA ALA A 217 -10.13 15.18 -18.14
C ALA A 217 -9.95 16.67 -18.43
N GLY A 218 -9.29 17.43 -17.55
CA GLY A 218 -8.99 18.85 -17.75
C GLY A 218 -7.78 19.16 -18.65
N SER A 219 -7.09 18.14 -19.13
CA SER A 219 -5.87 18.29 -19.92
C SER A 219 -6.11 18.04 -21.41
N ILE A 220 -5.73 19.01 -22.26
CA ILE A 220 -5.74 18.81 -23.71
C ILE A 220 -4.72 17.75 -24.13
N VAL A 221 -3.59 17.64 -23.42
CA VAL A 221 -2.60 16.57 -23.65
C VAL A 221 -3.23 15.19 -23.44
N SER A 222 -4.00 15.01 -22.36
CA SER A 222 -4.69 13.73 -22.10
C SER A 222 -5.75 13.41 -23.16
N TYR A 223 -6.45 14.43 -23.67
CA TYR A 223 -7.41 14.27 -24.76
C TYR A 223 -6.73 13.90 -26.09
N CYS A 224 -5.62 14.58 -26.45
CA CYS A 224 -4.86 14.29 -27.67
C CYS A 224 -4.24 12.89 -27.66
N LEU A 225 -3.77 12.43 -26.50
CA LEU A 225 -3.25 11.08 -26.32
C LEU A 225 -4.36 10.02 -26.19
N GLU A 226 -5.63 10.40 -26.30
CA GLU A 226 -6.78 9.51 -26.10
C GLU A 226 -6.82 8.81 -24.73
N ILE A 227 -6.13 9.38 -23.74
CA ILE A 227 -6.21 8.98 -22.34
C ILE A 227 -7.60 9.31 -21.80
N THR A 228 -8.14 10.46 -22.19
CA THR A 228 -9.52 10.88 -21.94
C THR A 228 -10.26 11.07 -23.25
N ASP A 229 -11.56 10.77 -23.25
CA ASP A 229 -12.43 10.99 -24.41
C ASP A 229 -13.32 12.24 -24.24
N ILE A 230 -13.18 12.95 -23.12
CA ILE A 230 -13.85 14.22 -22.84
C ILE A 230 -12.98 15.37 -23.33
N GLU A 231 -13.54 16.20 -24.22
CA GLU A 231 -12.87 17.39 -24.74
C GLU A 231 -12.88 18.52 -23.69
N PRO A 232 -11.71 18.97 -23.18
CA PRO A 232 -11.67 19.91 -22.05
C PRO A 232 -12.19 21.31 -22.38
N MET A 233 -11.99 21.78 -23.62
CA MET A 233 -12.32 23.16 -24.00
C MET A 233 -13.82 23.39 -24.13
N ARG A 234 -14.55 22.44 -24.71
CA ARG A 234 -16.02 22.46 -24.74
C ARG A 234 -16.67 22.59 -23.36
N TYR A 235 -16.06 22.01 -22.32
CA TYR A 235 -16.62 21.99 -20.96
C TYR A 235 -15.90 22.94 -19.99
N ASN A 236 -15.02 23.83 -20.49
CA ASN A 236 -14.21 24.74 -19.68
C ASN A 236 -13.48 24.04 -18.51
N LEU A 237 -12.91 22.86 -18.78
CA LEU A 237 -12.15 22.11 -17.79
C LEU A 237 -10.74 22.71 -17.65
N LEU A 238 -10.29 22.82 -16.41
CA LEU A 238 -9.03 23.48 -16.06
C LEU A 238 -7.89 22.47 -15.92
N PHE A 239 -6.77 22.73 -16.59
CA PHE A 239 -5.57 21.89 -16.52
C PHE A 239 -4.89 22.00 -15.16
N GLU A 240 -4.93 23.18 -14.54
CA GLU A 240 -4.29 23.49 -13.27
C GLU A 240 -4.94 22.72 -12.11
N ARG A 241 -6.17 22.23 -12.29
CA ARG A 241 -6.83 21.32 -11.35
C ARG A 241 -6.24 19.91 -11.41
N PHE A 242 -5.67 19.53 -12.54
CA PHE A 242 -4.97 18.27 -12.73
C PHE A 242 -3.51 18.37 -12.32
N LEU A 243 -2.81 19.35 -12.89
CA LEU A 243 -1.38 19.52 -12.72
C LEU A 243 -1.09 21.01 -12.50
N ASN A 244 -0.84 21.37 -11.24
CA ASN A 244 -0.58 22.74 -10.86
C ASN A 244 0.94 23.00 -10.84
N PRO A 245 1.47 23.94 -11.66
CA PRO A 245 2.90 24.26 -11.66
C PRO A 245 3.42 24.81 -10.32
N GLU A 246 2.56 25.42 -9.50
CA GLU A 246 2.92 25.96 -8.18
C GLU A 246 2.96 24.89 -7.09
N ARG A 247 2.41 23.69 -7.37
CA ARG A 247 2.37 22.56 -6.44
C ARG A 247 2.85 21.29 -7.14
N VAL A 248 4.11 20.93 -6.89
CA VAL A 248 4.67 19.66 -7.36
C VAL A 248 3.99 18.51 -6.61
N SER A 249 3.00 17.90 -7.25
CA SER A 249 2.34 16.67 -6.81
C SER A 249 2.21 15.73 -8.00
N MET A 250 2.41 14.44 -7.75
CA MET A 250 2.28 13.42 -8.79
C MET A 250 0.85 13.44 -9.37
N PRO A 251 0.69 13.59 -10.70
CA PRO A 251 -0.62 13.50 -11.34
C PRO A 251 -1.14 12.06 -11.21
N ASP A 252 -2.38 11.90 -10.79
CA ASP A 252 -3.06 10.60 -10.71
C ASP A 252 -4.03 10.48 -11.90
N ILE A 253 -3.76 9.52 -12.80
CA ILE A 253 -4.61 9.23 -13.95
C ILE A 253 -5.27 7.89 -13.69
N ASP A 254 -6.51 7.98 -13.24
CA ASP A 254 -7.37 6.85 -13.03
C ASP A 254 -7.93 6.33 -14.37
N VAL A 255 -7.57 5.10 -14.73
CA VAL A 255 -8.01 4.45 -15.97
C VAL A 255 -8.88 3.24 -15.66
N ASP A 256 -10.04 3.21 -16.29
CA ASP A 256 -10.98 2.09 -16.20
C ASP A 256 -10.79 1.12 -17.35
N PHE A 257 -10.61 -0.17 -17.01
CA PHE A 257 -10.57 -1.27 -17.97
C PHE A 257 -11.75 -2.20 -17.75
N CYS A 258 -12.23 -2.81 -18.84
CA CYS A 258 -13.17 -3.93 -18.75
C CYS A 258 -12.63 -5.04 -17.83
N ILE A 259 -13.40 -5.44 -16.83
CA ILE A 259 -12.99 -6.41 -15.80
C ILE A 259 -12.51 -7.72 -16.43
N GLU A 260 -13.21 -8.22 -17.46
CA GLU A 260 -12.93 -9.51 -18.09
C GLU A 260 -11.58 -9.54 -18.82
N ARG A 261 -11.17 -8.42 -19.41
CA ARG A 261 -9.96 -8.31 -20.25
C ARG A 261 -8.84 -7.50 -19.61
N ARG A 262 -9.02 -7.03 -18.37
CA ARG A 262 -8.00 -6.28 -17.61
C ARG A 262 -6.68 -7.04 -17.48
N GLN A 263 -6.74 -8.37 -17.34
CA GLN A 263 -5.54 -9.20 -17.20
C GLN A 263 -4.62 -9.11 -18.42
N GLU A 264 -5.17 -8.97 -19.64
CA GLU A 264 -4.38 -8.83 -20.87
C GLU A 264 -3.51 -7.56 -20.84
N VAL A 265 -4.05 -6.47 -20.28
CA VAL A 265 -3.34 -5.19 -20.11
C VAL A 265 -2.25 -5.33 -19.05
N ILE A 266 -2.54 -5.99 -17.93
CA ILE A 266 -1.54 -6.27 -16.87
C ILE A 266 -0.40 -7.11 -17.45
N ASP A 267 -0.71 -8.16 -18.20
CA ASP A 267 0.29 -9.03 -18.82
C ASP A 267 1.12 -8.28 -19.87
N TYR A 268 0.52 -7.34 -20.60
CA TYR A 268 1.23 -6.44 -21.51
C TYR A 268 2.23 -5.55 -20.78
N VAL A 269 1.79 -4.88 -19.72
CA VAL A 269 2.66 -4.03 -18.88
C VAL A 269 3.79 -4.88 -18.27
N GLY A 270 3.50 -6.08 -17.78
CA GLY A 270 4.51 -7.01 -17.26
C GLY A 270 5.52 -7.48 -18.31
N ARG A 271 5.09 -7.73 -19.57
CA ARG A 271 6.01 -8.06 -20.67
C ARG A 271 6.90 -6.88 -21.07
N LYS A 272 6.36 -5.66 -21.05
CA LYS A 272 7.05 -4.46 -21.52
C LYS A 272 8.02 -3.88 -20.49
N TYR A 273 7.62 -3.80 -19.23
CA TYR A 273 8.42 -3.17 -18.15
C TYR A 273 9.19 -4.19 -17.29
N GLY A 274 8.96 -5.48 -17.48
CA GLY A 274 9.59 -6.56 -16.72
C GLY A 274 8.67 -7.15 -15.66
N LYS A 275 8.62 -8.49 -15.59
CA LYS A 275 7.75 -9.20 -14.64
C LYS A 275 8.17 -9.00 -13.17
N ASP A 276 9.42 -8.63 -12.95
CA ASP A 276 10.02 -8.30 -11.66
C ASP A 276 9.79 -6.84 -11.21
N HIS A 277 9.27 -5.99 -12.10
CA HIS A 277 8.98 -4.58 -11.82
C HIS A 277 7.48 -4.25 -11.72
N VAL A 278 6.61 -5.23 -11.99
CA VAL A 278 5.15 -5.05 -12.03
C VAL A 278 4.49 -5.96 -11.00
N ALA A 279 3.76 -5.36 -10.07
CA ALA A 279 3.00 -6.06 -9.04
C ALA A 279 1.63 -5.42 -8.86
N GLN A 280 0.68 -6.20 -8.31
CA GLN A 280 -0.61 -5.68 -7.90
C GLN A 280 -0.53 -5.12 -6.48
N ILE A 281 -1.35 -4.11 -6.20
CA ILE A 281 -1.48 -3.52 -4.87
C ILE A 281 -2.46 -4.37 -4.06
N VAL A 282 -2.07 -4.75 -2.85
CA VAL A 282 -2.91 -5.50 -1.91
C VAL A 282 -3.98 -4.59 -1.31
N THR A 283 -5.13 -5.17 -0.96
CA THR A 283 -6.15 -4.50 -0.14
C THR A 283 -6.34 -5.28 1.15
N PHE A 284 -6.40 -4.57 2.27
CA PHE A 284 -6.63 -5.19 3.58
C PHE A 284 -8.10 -5.06 3.96
N GLY A 285 -8.77 -6.20 4.13
CA GLY A 285 -10.11 -6.23 4.69
C GLY A 285 -10.04 -6.01 6.20
N THR A 286 -10.77 -5.01 6.69
CA THR A 286 -10.91 -4.75 8.14
C THR A 286 -12.22 -5.33 8.67
N LEU A 287 -12.26 -5.65 9.96
CA LEU A 287 -13.49 -6.05 10.65
C LEU A 287 -14.42 -4.85 10.78
N LYS A 288 -15.47 -4.79 9.95
CA LYS A 288 -16.50 -3.75 10.01
C LYS A 288 -17.38 -3.92 11.24
N ALA A 289 -17.99 -2.84 11.74
CA ALA A 289 -18.81 -2.82 12.96
C ALA A 289 -19.86 -3.95 13.05
N ARG A 290 -20.61 -4.20 11.97
CA ARG A 290 -21.57 -5.31 11.92
C ARG A 290 -20.91 -6.69 11.84
N GLY A 291 -19.77 -6.80 11.16
CA GLY A 291 -19.02 -8.04 11.02
C GLY A 291 -18.45 -8.49 12.36
N VAL A 292 -17.78 -7.58 13.07
CA VAL A 292 -17.17 -7.88 14.37
C VAL A 292 -18.19 -8.33 15.41
N ILE A 293 -19.39 -7.73 15.47
CA ILE A 293 -20.46 -8.20 16.38
C ILE A 293 -20.84 -9.64 16.09
N ARG A 294 -21.00 -10.00 14.81
CA ARG A 294 -21.37 -11.36 14.40
C ARG A 294 -20.26 -12.35 14.71
N ASP A 295 -19.02 -11.99 14.43
CA ASP A 295 -17.87 -12.85 14.66
C ASP A 295 -17.60 -13.09 16.16
N VAL A 296 -17.68 -12.03 16.98
CA VAL A 296 -17.58 -12.13 18.44
C VAL A 296 -18.72 -12.97 19.00
N GLY A 297 -19.97 -12.71 18.59
CA GLY A 297 -21.12 -13.48 19.04
C GLY A 297 -21.01 -14.97 18.69
N ARG A 298 -20.47 -15.30 17.51
CA ARG A 298 -20.17 -16.69 17.10
C ARG A 298 -19.14 -17.34 18.01
N VAL A 299 -18.04 -16.65 18.31
CA VAL A 299 -16.96 -17.17 19.18
C VAL A 299 -17.46 -17.41 20.61
N LEU A 300 -18.35 -16.55 21.10
CA LEU A 300 -19.00 -16.67 22.41
C LEU A 300 -20.15 -17.68 22.44
N ASP A 301 -20.38 -18.42 21.35
CA ASP A 301 -21.46 -19.40 21.19
C ASP A 301 -22.88 -18.84 21.41
N MET A 302 -23.09 -17.58 21.06
CA MET A 302 -24.40 -16.95 21.13
C MET A 302 -25.29 -17.35 19.94
N PRO A 303 -26.61 -17.49 20.13
CA PRO A 303 -27.53 -17.79 19.03
C PRO A 303 -27.46 -16.75 17.92
N TYR A 304 -27.27 -17.18 16.67
CA TYR A 304 -27.13 -16.29 15.51
C TYR A 304 -28.26 -15.26 15.41
N ALA A 305 -29.51 -15.66 15.65
CA ALA A 305 -30.66 -14.77 15.57
C ALA A 305 -30.57 -13.59 16.55
N GLN A 306 -30.04 -13.82 17.76
CA GLN A 306 -29.86 -12.77 18.76
C GLN A 306 -28.77 -11.80 18.32
N VAL A 307 -27.62 -12.33 17.87
CA VAL A 307 -26.48 -11.52 17.43
C VAL A 307 -26.81 -10.72 16.17
N ASP A 308 -27.55 -11.31 15.23
CA ASP A 308 -27.96 -10.62 14.00
C ASP A 308 -28.96 -9.49 14.27
N ASN A 309 -29.85 -9.64 15.25
CA ASN A 309 -30.72 -8.55 15.70
C ASN A 309 -29.90 -7.36 16.21
N ILE A 310 -28.87 -7.61 17.03
CA ILE A 310 -27.97 -6.56 17.52
C ILE A 310 -27.20 -5.93 16.35
N ALA A 311 -26.61 -6.73 15.47
CA ALA A 311 -25.85 -6.24 14.33
C ALA A 311 -26.72 -5.38 13.37
N LYS A 312 -28.01 -5.66 13.26
CA LYS A 312 -28.96 -4.88 12.46
C LYS A 312 -29.33 -3.53 13.07
N MET A 313 -29.12 -3.34 14.37
CA MET A 313 -29.35 -2.04 15.03
C MET A 313 -28.32 -0.99 14.58
N ILE A 314 -27.12 -1.41 14.17
CA ILE A 314 -26.11 -0.50 13.62
C ILE A 314 -26.61 0.06 12.28
N PRO A 315 -26.68 1.39 12.08
CA PRO A 315 -27.07 2.00 10.80
C PRO A 315 -26.24 1.54 9.59
N GLN A 316 -26.81 1.65 8.38
CA GLN A 316 -26.10 1.38 7.12
C GLN A 316 -25.44 2.65 6.57
N GLU A 317 -24.51 3.20 7.34
CA GLU A 317 -23.72 4.35 6.91
C GLU A 317 -22.30 3.93 6.53
N LEU A 318 -21.73 4.61 5.54
CA LEU A 318 -20.37 4.35 5.11
C LEU A 318 -19.41 4.75 6.23
N ASN A 319 -18.51 3.85 6.63
CA ASN A 319 -17.54 4.05 7.71
C ASN A 319 -18.13 4.22 9.13
N ILE A 320 -19.33 3.70 9.40
CA ILE A 320 -19.89 3.70 10.76
C ILE A 320 -19.00 2.95 11.75
N THR A 321 -18.77 3.56 12.91
CA THR A 321 -18.09 2.97 14.07
C THR A 321 -19.12 2.55 15.12
N LEU A 322 -18.70 1.73 16.10
CA LEU A 322 -19.59 1.36 17.21
C LEU A 322 -19.91 2.56 18.12
N ASP A 323 -18.99 3.51 18.28
CA ASP A 323 -19.23 4.73 19.07
C ASP A 323 -20.21 5.69 18.37
N GLY A 324 -20.33 5.59 17.04
CA GLY A 324 -21.23 6.40 16.23
C GLY A 324 -22.60 5.77 15.97
N ALA A 325 -22.84 4.55 16.48
CA ALA A 325 -24.08 3.78 16.29
C ALA A 325 -25.01 3.88 17.52
#